data_AF-J0F3H7-F1
#
_entry.id   AF-J0F3H7-F1
#
_cell.length_a   1.000
_cell.length_b   1.000
_cell.length_c   1.000
_cell.angle_alpha   90.00
_cell.angle_beta   90.00
_cell.angle_gamma   90.00
#
_symmetry.space_group_name_H-M   'P 1'
#
loop_
_entity.id
_entity.type
_entity.pdbx_description
1 polymer ?
#
loop_
_entity_poly.entity_id
_entity_poly.type
_entity_poly.pdbx_seq_one_letter_code
_entity_poly.pdbx_strand_id
1 'polypeptide(L)'
;MNETIREQSSEEVWKTLEQLVSGKGSIYSNSNMDREIKIINISIYKQGKQQNIAVADIVAKVFDKGYLISEKRYRVSLIYHFKPLIQFDYSSMPKNPTGFIVDKYSLSEIASIKALDKTYKKVERPHSKIEYKKQNPTNPQNNPANMPNNKEEQ
;
A
#
# COMPACT_ATOMS: atom_id res chain seq x y z
N MET A 1 -4.80 0.08 -8.30
CA MET A 1 -3.90 1.11 -7.73
C MET A 1 -4.38 1.41 -6.31
N ASN A 2 -3.49 1.73 -5.36
CA ASN A 2 -3.90 1.86 -3.95
C ASN A 2 -4.62 3.19 -3.71
N GLU A 3 -5.96 3.17 -3.67
CA GLU A 3 -6.80 4.35 -3.45
C GLU A 3 -6.47 5.11 -2.16
N THR A 4 -5.94 4.44 -1.14
CA THR A 4 -5.55 5.08 0.11
C THR A 4 -4.44 6.12 -0.08
N ILE A 5 -3.53 5.90 -1.04
CA ILE A 5 -2.46 6.88 -1.32
C ILE A 5 -3.04 8.14 -1.97
N ARG A 6 -4.03 7.97 -2.86
CA ARG A 6 -4.74 9.10 -3.49
C ARG A 6 -5.44 9.96 -2.44
N GLU A 7 -6.15 9.34 -1.50
CA GLU A 7 -6.90 10.04 -0.44
C GLU A 7 -6.01 10.77 0.58
N GLN A 8 -4.72 10.47 0.60
CA GLN A 8 -3.73 11.05 1.52
C GLN A 8 -2.69 11.93 0.80
N SER A 9 -2.88 12.23 -0.48
CA SER A 9 -1.93 13.01 -1.29
C SER A 9 -2.58 14.25 -1.89
N SER A 10 -1.78 15.31 -2.07
CA SER A 10 -2.14 16.38 -2.98
C SER A 10 -2.22 15.87 -4.42
N GLU A 11 -2.89 16.62 -5.29
CA GLU A 11 -3.01 16.27 -6.70
C GLU A 11 -1.63 16.17 -7.39
N GLU A 12 -0.69 17.04 -7.03
CA GLU A 12 0.67 17.03 -7.57
C GLU A 12 1.43 15.76 -7.19
N VAL A 13 1.37 15.37 -5.91
CA VAL A 13 1.99 14.14 -5.41
C VAL A 13 1.35 12.92 -6.06
N TRP A 14 0.02 12.92 -6.19
CA TRP A 14 -0.72 11.85 -6.84
C TRP A 14 -0.33 11.68 -8.31
N LYS A 15 -0.27 12.78 -9.09
CA LYS A 15 0.14 12.75 -10.50
C LYS A 15 1.55 12.20 -10.67
N THR A 16 2.47 12.60 -9.80
CA THR A 16 3.84 12.08 -9.81
C THR A 16 3.85 10.56 -9.62
N LEU A 17 3.06 10.06 -8.66
CA LEU A 17 2.91 8.61 -8.44
C LEU A 17 2.28 7.90 -9.64
N GLU A 18 1.21 8.45 -10.22
CA GLU A 18 0.56 7.92 -11.42
C GLU A 18 1.56 7.76 -12.56
N GLN A 19 2.41 8.75 -12.80
CA GLN A 19 3.44 8.70 -13.84
C GLN A 19 4.47 7.59 -13.58
N LEU A 20 4.91 7.41 -12.32
CA LEU A 20 5.85 6.34 -11.94
C LEU A 20 5.23 4.94 -12.09
N VAL A 21 3.94 4.80 -11.78
CA VAL A 21 3.22 3.52 -11.90
C VAL A 21 2.90 3.19 -13.35
N SER A 22 2.49 4.18 -14.15
CA SER A 22 2.09 4.00 -15.56
C SER A 22 3.28 3.97 -16.54
N GLY A 23 4.48 4.34 -16.10
CA GLY A 23 5.69 4.32 -16.92
C GLY A 23 6.00 2.95 -17.55
N LYS A 24 6.47 2.94 -18.79
CA LYS A 24 6.88 1.72 -19.49
C LYS A 24 8.06 1.06 -18.76
N GLY A 25 7.94 -0.23 -18.45
CA GLY A 25 8.93 -0.95 -17.62
C GLY A 25 8.82 -0.66 -16.13
N SER A 26 7.71 -0.08 -15.67
CA SER A 26 7.46 0.15 -14.26
C SER A 26 7.53 -1.16 -13.47
N ILE A 27 8.32 -1.16 -12.40
CA ILE A 27 8.39 -2.25 -11.43
C ILE A 27 7.06 -2.48 -10.69
N TYR A 28 6.07 -1.59 -10.86
CA TYR A 28 4.73 -1.74 -10.30
C TYR A 28 3.82 -2.64 -11.16
N SER A 29 4.18 -2.90 -12.42
CA SER A 29 3.41 -3.77 -13.33
C SER A 29 4.00 -5.18 -13.49
N ASN A 30 5.16 -5.46 -12.89
CA ASN A 30 5.80 -6.79 -12.97
C ASN A 30 5.40 -7.66 -11.76
N SER A 31 4.57 -8.67 -11.99
CA SER A 31 4.08 -9.59 -10.96
C SER A 31 5.15 -10.53 -10.37
N ASN A 32 6.32 -10.65 -11.02
CA ASN A 32 7.43 -11.47 -10.50
C ASN A 32 8.30 -10.71 -9.51
N MET A 33 8.11 -9.39 -9.40
CA MET A 33 8.90 -8.52 -8.55
C MET A 33 8.17 -8.21 -7.26
N ASP A 34 8.82 -8.50 -6.14
CA ASP A 34 8.34 -8.14 -4.81
C ASP A 34 9.22 -7.06 -4.19
N ARG A 35 8.63 -6.26 -3.31
CA ARG A 35 9.34 -5.22 -2.57
C ARG A 35 9.09 -5.32 -1.08
N GLU A 36 10.14 -5.08 -0.31
CA GLU A 36 10.07 -4.96 1.14
C GLU A 36 10.63 -3.60 1.51
N ILE A 37 9.84 -2.82 2.25
CA ILE A 37 10.25 -1.52 2.78
C ILE A 37 10.33 -1.64 4.30
N LYS A 38 11.50 -1.36 4.86
CA LYS A 38 11.72 -1.31 6.31
C LYS A 38 12.04 0.12 6.71
N ILE A 39 11.22 0.68 7.58
CA ILE A 39 11.48 1.98 8.20
C ILE A 39 12.56 1.80 9.27
N ILE A 40 13.64 2.59 9.18
CA ILE A 40 14.74 2.60 10.15
C ILE A 40 14.42 3.59 11.27
N ASN A 41 14.09 4.82 10.89
CA ASN A 41 13.73 5.88 11.83
C ASN A 41 12.76 6.86 11.15
N ILE A 42 12.04 7.62 11.98
CA ILE A 42 11.19 8.73 11.56
C ILE A 42 11.50 9.91 12.46
N SER A 43 11.72 11.07 11.86
CA SER A 43 11.88 12.36 12.52
C SER A 43 10.77 13.28 12.06
N ILE A 44 10.07 13.91 13.00
CA ILE A 44 8.97 14.83 12.72
C ILE A 44 9.34 16.22 13.24
N TYR A 45 9.35 17.19 12.34
CA TYR A 45 9.62 18.58 12.62
C TYR A 45 8.32 19.38 12.49
N LYS A 46 7.80 19.83 13.63
CA LYS A 46 6.67 20.76 13.69
C LYS A 46 7.21 22.15 14.00
N GLN A 47 7.13 23.06 13.04
CA GLN A 47 7.59 24.43 13.23
C GLN A 47 6.41 25.40 13.37
N GLY A 48 5.69 25.39 14.49
CA GLY A 48 4.67 26.41 14.79
C GLY A 48 3.66 26.66 13.65
N LYS A 49 3.67 27.86 13.05
CA LYS A 49 2.83 28.24 11.88
C LYS A 49 3.40 27.80 10.52
N GLN A 50 4.58 27.20 10.48
CA GLN A 50 5.27 26.72 9.28
C GLN A 50 4.80 25.30 8.92
N GLN A 51 5.19 24.83 7.75
CA GLN A 51 4.81 23.53 7.19
C GLN A 51 5.32 22.37 8.08
N ASN A 52 4.50 21.33 8.27
CA ASN A 52 4.98 20.14 8.98
C ASN A 52 5.88 19.33 8.05
N ILE A 53 7.05 18.93 8.56
CA ILE A 53 8.01 18.14 7.80
C ILE A 53 8.23 16.81 8.53
N ALA A 54 8.13 15.70 7.80
CA ALA A 54 8.55 14.39 8.29
C ALA A 54 9.68 13.86 7.42
N VAL A 55 10.69 13.29 8.05
CA VAL A 55 11.82 12.65 7.39
C VAL A 55 11.90 11.22 7.90
N ALA A 56 12.02 10.24 6.99
CA ALA A 56 12.20 8.85 7.34
C ALA A 56 13.37 8.24 6.56
N ASP A 57 14.27 7.55 7.25
CA ASP A 57 15.25 6.71 6.58
C ASP A 57 14.69 5.30 6.45
N ILE A 58 14.79 4.73 5.25
CA ILE A 58 14.24 3.41 4.91
C ILE A 58 15.30 2.53 4.28
N VAL A 59 15.13 1.21 4.44
CA VAL A 59 15.76 0.20 3.59
C VAL A 59 14.70 -0.30 2.61
N ALA A 60 15.01 -0.26 1.32
CA ALA A 60 14.19 -0.85 0.27
C ALA A 60 14.90 -2.06 -0.33
N LYS A 61 14.23 -3.22 -0.29
CA LYS A 61 14.68 -4.44 -0.95
C LYS A 61 13.77 -4.76 -2.12
N VAL A 62 14.38 -5.25 -3.20
CA VAL A 62 13.69 -5.72 -4.39
C VAL A 62 14.06 -7.17 -4.63
N PHE A 63 13.05 -8.00 -4.81
CA PHE A 63 13.18 -9.41 -5.12
C PHE A 63 12.64 -9.69 -6.52
N ASP A 64 13.31 -10.55 -7.29
CA ASP A 64 12.78 -11.12 -8.52
C ASP A 64 12.64 -12.63 -8.33
N LYS A 65 11.42 -13.16 -8.48
CA LYS A 65 11.10 -14.59 -8.25
C LYS A 65 11.63 -15.13 -6.90
N GLY A 66 11.62 -14.27 -5.87
CA GLY A 66 12.09 -14.60 -4.52
C GLY A 66 13.60 -14.42 -4.28
N TYR A 67 14.39 -14.07 -5.29
CA TYR A 67 15.81 -13.76 -5.13
C TYR A 67 16.01 -12.28 -4.85
N LEU A 68 16.78 -11.94 -3.81
CA LEU A 68 17.14 -10.54 -3.52
C LEU A 68 18.07 -10.03 -4.63
N ILE A 69 17.62 -9.02 -5.38
CA ILE A 69 18.37 -8.43 -6.49
C ILE A 69 18.83 -7.00 -6.23
N SER A 70 18.22 -6.31 -5.26
CA SER A 70 18.60 -4.97 -4.88
C SER A 70 18.29 -4.72 -3.41
N GLU A 71 19.22 -4.06 -2.71
CA GLU A 71 19.00 -3.54 -1.36
C GLU A 71 19.66 -2.15 -1.27
N LYS A 72 18.86 -1.13 -0.99
CA LYS A 72 19.30 0.27 -0.96
C LYS A 72 18.72 1.02 0.23
N ARG A 73 19.42 2.08 0.66
CA ARG A 73 18.94 2.99 1.71
C ARG A 73 18.51 4.32 1.11
N TYR A 74 17.33 4.77 1.52
CA TYR A 74 16.78 6.04 1.07
C TYR A 74 16.34 6.91 2.25
N ARG A 75 16.41 8.22 2.04
CA ARG A 75 15.77 9.22 2.87
C ARG A 75 14.52 9.69 2.15
N VAL A 76 13.39 9.55 2.82
CA VAL A 76 12.10 10.06 2.40
C VAL A 76 11.85 11.35 3.17
N SER A 77 11.52 12.42 2.47
CA SER A 77 11.09 13.68 3.09
C SER A 77 9.68 14.03 2.62
N LEU A 78 8.82 14.35 3.58
CA LEU A 78 7.42 14.72 3.37
C LEU A 78 7.19 16.12 3.91
N ILE A 79 6.46 16.92 3.14
CA ILE A 79 5.74 18.08 3.66
C ILE A 79 4.27 17.68 3.75
N TYR A 80 3.62 17.95 4.88
CA TYR A 80 2.24 17.50 5.11
C TYR A 80 1.42 18.46 5.97
N HIS A 81 0.10 18.33 5.87
CA HIS A 81 -0.87 18.99 6.74
C HIS A 81 -2.04 18.06 7.08
N PHE A 82 -2.89 18.53 7.99
CA PHE A 82 -4.18 17.90 8.27
C PHE A 82 -5.29 18.83 7.82
N LYS A 83 -6.34 18.29 7.20
CA LYS A 83 -7.51 19.08 6.80
C LYS A 83 -8.10 19.78 8.03
N PRO A 84 -8.39 21.10 7.96
CA PRO A 84 -8.88 21.87 9.10
C PRO A 84 -10.27 21.45 9.57
N LEU A 85 -11.06 20.85 8.68
CA LEU A 85 -12.38 20.30 8.95
C LEU A 85 -12.47 18.91 8.32
N ILE A 86 -12.71 17.89 9.15
CA ILE A 86 -13.06 16.57 8.67
C ILE A 86 -14.56 16.59 8.37
N GLN A 87 -14.91 16.75 7.10
CA GLN A 87 -16.30 16.53 6.68
C GLN A 87 -16.62 15.05 6.86
N PHE A 88 -17.77 14.75 7.49
CA PHE A 88 -18.25 13.38 7.67
C PHE A 88 -18.68 12.82 6.31
N ASP A 89 -17.72 12.21 5.63
CA ASP A 89 -17.92 11.42 4.42
C ASP A 89 -17.62 9.94 4.73
N TYR A 90 -18.66 9.11 4.69
CA TYR A 90 -18.59 7.68 4.96
C TYR A 90 -17.70 6.90 3.99
N SER A 91 -17.41 7.43 2.80
CA SER A 91 -16.55 6.78 1.81
C SER A 91 -15.06 7.02 2.04
N SER A 92 -14.70 8.22 2.50
CA SER A 92 -13.31 8.65 2.70
C SER A 92 -12.80 8.44 4.13
N MET A 93 -13.67 8.55 5.14
CA MET A 93 -13.29 8.40 6.56
C MET A 93 -12.58 7.08 6.88
N PRO A 94 -13.02 5.90 6.39
CA PRO A 94 -12.31 4.65 6.65
C PRO A 94 -10.87 4.63 6.11
N LYS A 95 -10.57 5.43 5.08
CA LYS A 95 -9.26 5.48 4.41
C LYS A 95 -8.35 6.59 4.95
N ASN A 96 -8.92 7.71 5.41
CA ASN A 96 -8.18 8.85 5.95
C ASN A 96 -8.95 9.59 7.05
N PRO A 97 -9.10 8.99 8.25
CA PRO A 97 -9.94 9.53 9.32
C PRO A 97 -9.37 10.82 9.93
N THR A 98 -8.07 11.08 9.80
CA THR A 98 -7.41 12.27 10.34
C THR A 98 -7.37 13.43 9.34
N GLY A 99 -7.73 13.19 8.07
CA GLY A 99 -7.55 14.14 7.00
C GLY A 99 -6.08 14.48 6.73
N PHE A 100 -5.17 13.52 6.97
CA PHE A 100 -3.74 13.67 6.67
C PHE A 100 -3.51 13.81 5.17
N ILE A 101 -2.76 14.83 4.75
CA ILE A 101 -2.45 15.10 3.35
C ILE A 101 -0.96 15.37 3.19
N VAL A 102 -0.32 14.65 2.27
CA VAL A 102 1.05 14.90 1.81
C VAL A 102 1.01 15.94 0.70
N ASP A 103 1.62 17.10 0.94
CA ASP A 103 1.71 18.19 -0.03
C ASP A 103 2.88 18.00 -0.99
N LYS A 104 4.03 17.57 -0.46
CA LYS A 104 5.25 17.32 -1.23
C LYS A 104 5.97 16.07 -0.73
N TYR A 105 6.64 15.41 -1.66
CA TYR A 105 7.41 14.19 -1.43
C TYR A 105 8.77 14.30 -2.11
N SER A 106 9.84 13.86 -1.45
CA SER A 106 11.13 13.63 -2.09
C SER A 106 11.81 12.37 -1.57
N LEU A 107 12.66 11.80 -2.43
CA LEU A 107 13.43 10.59 -2.17
C LEU A 107 14.89 10.83 -2.55
N SER A 108 15.82 10.56 -1.64
CA SER A 108 17.25 10.59 -1.94
C SER A 108 17.93 9.30 -1.47
N GLU A 109 18.85 8.76 -2.28
CA GLU A 109 19.66 7.60 -1.90
C GLU A 109 20.74 8.04 -0.91
N ILE A 110 20.81 7.41 0.27
CA ILE A 110 21.74 7.81 1.35
C ILE A 110 23.06 7.05 1.25
N ALA A 111 22.99 5.78 0.83
CA ALA A 111 24.15 4.93 0.54
C ALA A 111 23.68 3.64 -0.14
N SER A 112 24.50 3.12 -1.05
CA SER A 112 24.44 1.73 -1.46
C SER A 112 25.05 0.86 -0.35
N ILE A 113 24.25 -0.05 0.21
CA ILE A 113 24.78 -1.13 1.04
C ILE A 113 25.67 -1.96 0.10
N LYS A 114 26.84 -2.42 0.57
CA LYS A 114 27.84 -3.18 -0.21
C LYS A 114 27.18 -4.04 -1.29
N ALA A 115 27.72 -3.98 -2.52
CA ALA A 115 27.24 -4.78 -3.64
C ALA A 115 26.94 -6.21 -3.16
N LEU A 116 25.71 -6.70 -3.43
CA LEU A 116 25.37 -8.07 -3.11
C LEU A 116 26.47 -8.97 -3.68
N ASP A 117 27.10 -9.78 -2.83
CA ASP A 117 27.94 -10.87 -3.32
C ASP A 117 27.12 -11.64 -4.36
N LYS A 118 27.71 -11.93 -5.53
CA LYS A 118 27.02 -12.53 -6.70
C LYS A 118 26.34 -13.87 -6.40
N THR A 119 26.49 -14.40 -5.20
CA THR A 119 25.73 -15.51 -4.65
C THR A 119 24.33 -15.04 -4.27
N TYR A 120 23.38 -15.18 -5.20
CA TYR A 120 21.95 -14.94 -4.97
C TYR A 120 21.46 -15.73 -3.75
N LYS A 121 21.28 -15.05 -2.61
CA LYS A 121 20.67 -15.66 -1.43
C LYS A 121 19.15 -15.67 -1.64
N LYS A 122 18.57 -16.86 -1.82
CA LYS A 122 17.12 -17.04 -1.73
C LYS A 122 16.72 -16.75 -0.28
N VAL A 123 16.01 -15.66 -0.05
CA VAL A 123 15.50 -15.35 1.29
C VAL A 123 14.19 -16.10 1.44
N GLU A 124 14.17 -17.12 2.30
CA GLU A 124 12.92 -17.77 2.68
C GLU A 124 12.04 -16.74 3.41
N ARG A 125 10.88 -16.44 2.82
CA ARG A 125 9.91 -15.57 3.47
C ARG A 125 9.21 -16.39 4.56
N PRO A 126 9.03 -15.84 5.77
CA PRO A 126 8.19 -16.50 6.76
C PRO A 126 6.78 -16.64 6.19
N HIS A 127 6.32 -17.88 6.03
CA HIS A 127 4.93 -18.14 5.68
C HIS A 127 4.03 -17.69 6.83
N SER A 128 2.92 -17.03 6.51
CA SER A 128 1.89 -16.72 7.50
C SER A 128 1.41 -18.02 8.15
N LYS A 129 1.39 -18.06 9.50
CA LYS A 129 0.82 -19.17 10.26
C LYS A 129 -0.72 -19.17 10.28
N ILE A 130 -1.34 -18.21 9.59
CA ILE A 130 -2.80 -18.09 9.53
C ILE A 130 -3.31 -19.12 8.51
N GLU A 131 -3.83 -20.23 9.03
CA GLU A 131 -4.60 -21.18 8.25
C GLU A 131 -6.00 -20.60 8.00
N TYR A 132 -6.27 -20.21 6.75
CA TYR A 132 -7.64 -19.92 6.34
C TYR A 132 -8.39 -21.24 6.23
N LYS A 133 -9.42 -21.43 7.07
CA LYS A 133 -10.39 -22.52 6.87
C LYS A 133 -10.96 -22.36 5.47
N LYS A 134 -10.70 -23.34 4.60
CA LYS A 134 -11.37 -23.43 3.30
C LYS A 134 -12.87 -23.50 3.58
N GLN A 135 -13.62 -22.46 3.19
CA GLN A 135 -15.06 -22.59 3.09
C GLN A 135 -15.31 -23.65 2.01
N ASN A 136 -15.96 -24.75 2.40
CA ASN A 136 -16.42 -25.76 1.47
C ASN A 136 -17.27 -25.07 0.39
N PRO A 137 -17.06 -25.37 -0.90
CA PRO A 137 -17.97 -24.88 -1.93
C PRO A 137 -19.38 -25.39 -1.62
N THR A 138 -20.29 -24.42 -1.52
CA THR A 138 -21.72 -24.54 -1.34
C THR A 138 -22.36 -25.72 -2.09
N ASN A 139 -23.13 -26.53 -1.35
CA ASN A 139 -24.12 -27.47 -1.89
C ASN A 139 -25.01 -26.80 -2.94
N PRO A 140 -25.14 -27.35 -4.16
CA PRO A 140 -26.18 -26.93 -5.09
C PRO A 140 -27.44 -27.79 -4.85
N GLN A 141 -28.36 -27.34 -4.00
CA GLN A 141 -29.72 -27.91 -3.98
C GLN A 141 -30.76 -26.94 -3.39
N ASN A 142 -30.90 -25.78 -4.03
CA ASN A 142 -32.17 -25.06 -4.01
C ASN A 142 -33.00 -25.57 -5.20
N ASN A 143 -33.73 -26.67 -4.98
CA ASN A 143 -34.80 -27.10 -5.88
C ASN A 143 -35.98 -26.13 -5.71
N PRO A 144 -36.44 -25.41 -6.76
CA PRO A 144 -37.71 -24.72 -6.72
C PRO A 144 -38.83 -25.74 -6.98
N ALA A 145 -39.09 -26.60 -5.99
CA ALA A 145 -40.19 -27.54 -6.01
C ALA A 145 -40.73 -27.68 -4.59
N ASN A 146 -41.36 -26.60 -4.11
CA ASN A 146 -42.34 -26.61 -3.02
C ASN A 146 -43.03 -25.24 -2.97
N MET A 147 -43.96 -25.02 -3.89
CA MET A 147 -45.01 -24.00 -3.71
C MET A 147 -46.22 -24.68 -3.05
N PRO A 148 -46.75 -24.15 -1.94
CA PRO A 148 -48.03 -24.59 -1.39
C PRO A 148 -49.16 -24.18 -2.33
N ASN A 149 -49.98 -25.14 -2.72
CA ASN A 149 -51.16 -24.97 -3.55
C ASN A 149 -52.33 -24.47 -2.67
N ASN A 150 -52.57 -23.16 -2.63
CA ASN A 150 -53.82 -22.62 -2.08
C ASN A 150 -54.88 -22.62 -3.18
N LYS A 151 -55.78 -23.61 -3.14
CA LYS A 151 -57.07 -23.53 -3.83
C LYS A 151 -58.08 -22.94 -2.86
N GLU A 152 -58.60 -21.76 -3.21
CA GLU A 152 -59.82 -21.19 -2.64
C GLU A 152 -61.03 -22.00 -3.12
N GLU A 153 -61.93 -22.31 -2.18
CA GLU A 153 -63.25 -22.87 -2.43
C GLU A 153 -64.19 -21.80 -3.01
N GLN A 154 -64.90 -22.17 -4.07
CA GLN A 154 -66.33 -21.89 -4.27
C GLN A 154 -67.00 -23.12 -4.87
#